data_AF-A0A369VQJ1-F1
#
_entry.id   AF-A0A369VQJ1-F1
#
_cell.length_a   1.000
_cell.length_b   1.000
_cell.length_c   1.000
_cell.angle_alpha   90.00
_cell.angle_beta   90.00
_cell.angle_gamma   90.00
#
_symmetry.space_group_name_H-M   'P 1'
#
loop_
_entity.id
_entity.type
_entity.pdbx_description
1 polymer ?
#
loop_
_entity_poly.entity_id
_entity_poly.type
_entity_poly.pdbx_seq_one_letter_code
_entity_poly.pdbx_strand_id
1 'polypeptide(L)'
;MTVLTMSAAEVSRYDTLMRVDRGEIRVADAMALLSLERRQVYRLLERVRQGGAAGLVSRKRGRPSNRRYGDAFRDQVVSLVREQYSGFGPTLAREYLAERHGIRVSCETLRQMMMVAGLWKDREARRPR
;
A
#
# COMPACT_ATOMS: atom_id res chain seq x y z
N MET A 1 14.62 0.15 -20.10
CA MET A 1 13.16 -0.03 -20.23
C MET A 1 12.55 0.17 -18.85
N THR A 2 11.67 1.15 -18.65
CA THR A 2 11.06 1.40 -17.33
C THR A 2 9.76 0.61 -17.21
N VAL A 3 9.65 -0.25 -16.20
CA VAL A 3 8.43 -1.02 -15.92
C VAL A 3 7.58 -0.29 -14.89
N LEU A 4 6.31 -0.05 -15.19
CA LEU A 4 5.35 0.59 -14.29
C LEU A 4 4.39 -0.44 -13.71
N THR A 5 4.26 -0.49 -12.39
CA THR A 5 3.23 -1.30 -11.72
C THR A 5 1.94 -0.51 -11.63
N MET A 6 0.94 -0.91 -12.42
CA MET A 6 -0.39 -0.29 -12.47
C MET A 6 -1.46 -1.29 -12.07
N SER A 7 -2.57 -0.80 -11.51
CA SER A 7 -3.78 -1.63 -11.39
C SER A 7 -4.51 -1.72 -12.74
N ALA A 8 -5.33 -2.75 -12.92
CA ALA A 8 -6.18 -2.88 -14.11
C ALA A 8 -7.04 -1.62 -14.36
N ALA A 9 -7.55 -1.01 -13.28
CA ALA A 9 -8.30 0.24 -13.35
C ALA A 9 -7.45 1.44 -13.79
N GLU A 10 -6.18 1.52 -13.38
CA GLU A 10 -5.25 2.56 -13.86
C GLU A 10 -4.94 2.38 -15.36
N VAL A 11 -4.81 1.14 -15.83
CA VAL A 11 -4.58 0.82 -17.26
C VAL A 11 -5.81 1.18 -18.11
N SER A 12 -7.01 0.72 -17.72
CA SER A 12 -8.25 1.03 -18.44
C SER A 12 -8.54 2.54 -18.47
N ARG A 13 -8.22 3.25 -17.39
CA ARG A 13 -8.32 4.71 -17.34
C ARG A 13 -7.34 5.38 -18.30
N TYR A 14 -6.11 4.89 -18.38
CA TYR A 14 -5.11 5.41 -19.32
C TYR A 14 -5.61 5.30 -20.76
N ASP A 15 -6.10 4.13 -21.16
CA ASP A 15 -6.64 3.90 -22.49
C ASP A 15 -7.80 4.85 -22.81
N THR A 16 -8.78 4.96 -21.91
CA THR A 16 -9.93 5.87 -22.08
C THR A 16 -9.48 7.33 -22.26
N LEU A 17 -8.52 7.78 -21.47
CA LEU A 17 -8.00 9.14 -21.59
C LEU A 17 -7.21 9.36 -22.89
N MET A 18 -6.50 8.34 -23.37
CA MET A 18 -5.80 8.42 -24.66
C MET A 18 -6.75 8.47 -25.85
N ARG A 19 -7.93 7.86 -25.74
CA ARG A 19 -9.00 7.98 -26.75
C ARG A 19 -9.58 9.41 -26.79
N VAL A 20 -9.74 10.05 -25.63
CA VAL A 20 -10.12 11.47 -25.55
C VAL A 20 -9.06 12.35 -26.18
N ASP A 21 -7.78 12.12 -25.86
CA ASP A 21 -6.67 12.94 -26.34
C ASP A 21 -6.50 12.85 -27.87
N ARG A 22 -6.76 11.66 -28.44
CA ARG A 22 -6.82 11.43 -29.90
C ARG A 22 -8.09 11.94 -30.58
N GLY A 23 -9.05 12.46 -29.82
CA GLY A 23 -10.33 12.95 -30.34
C GLY A 23 -11.32 11.86 -30.76
N GLU A 24 -11.06 10.60 -30.39
CA GLU A 24 -11.91 9.45 -30.75
C GLU A 24 -13.21 9.42 -29.95
N ILE A 25 -13.21 9.98 -28.74
CA ILE A 25 -14.40 10.13 -27.89
C ILE A 25 -14.45 11.52 -27.26
N ARG A 26 -15.65 11.98 -26.92
CA ARG A 26 -15.82 13.27 -26.23
C ARG A 26 -15.52 13.11 -24.75
N VAL A 27 -15.21 14.22 -24.09
CA VAL A 27 -15.01 14.26 -22.64
C VAL A 27 -16.25 13.77 -21.88
N ALA A 28 -17.46 14.03 -22.40
CA ALA A 28 -18.71 13.53 -21.82
C ALA A 28 -18.79 11.99 -21.81
N ASP A 29 -18.30 11.34 -22.86
CA ASP A 29 -18.27 9.87 -22.94
C ASP A 29 -17.28 9.31 -21.90
N ALA A 30 -16.11 9.93 -21.78
CA ALA A 30 -15.12 9.54 -20.77
C ALA A 30 -15.61 9.75 -19.33
N MET A 31 -16.42 10.78 -19.07
CA MET A 31 -17.06 10.97 -17.77
C MET A 31 -17.95 9.79 -17.40
N ALA A 32 -18.76 9.30 -18.35
CA ALA A 32 -19.62 8.14 -18.15
C ALA A 32 -18.81 6.86 -17.97
N LEU A 33 -17.84 6.60 -18.86
CA LEU A 33 -16.99 5.40 -18.81
C LEU A 33 -16.17 5.29 -17.52
N LEU A 34 -15.66 6.42 -17.02
CA LEU A 34 -14.82 6.45 -15.82
C LEU A 34 -15.60 6.71 -14.53
N SER A 35 -16.90 7.04 -14.63
CA SER A 35 -17.70 7.53 -13.50
C SER A 35 -17.04 8.72 -12.80
N LEU A 36 -16.59 9.70 -13.59
CA LEU A 36 -15.86 10.88 -13.10
C LEU A 36 -16.51 12.19 -13.58
N GLU A 37 -16.35 13.23 -12.79
CA GLU A 37 -16.73 14.58 -13.19
C GLU A 37 -15.76 15.16 -14.23
N ARG A 38 -16.25 16.10 -15.04
CA ARG A 38 -15.49 16.79 -16.09
C ARG A 38 -14.12 17.31 -15.61
N ARG A 39 -14.09 17.98 -14.45
CA ARG A 39 -12.86 18.52 -13.85
C ARG A 39 -11.84 17.43 -13.50
N GLN A 40 -12.30 16.25 -13.09
CA GLN A 40 -11.44 15.13 -12.75
C GLN A 40 -10.83 14.54 -14.03
N VAL A 41 -11.62 14.40 -15.09
CA VAL A 41 -11.14 13.96 -16.42
C VAL A 41 -10.04 14.90 -16.93
N TYR A 42 -10.25 16.21 -16.92
CA TYR A 42 -9.23 17.17 -17.37
C TYR A 42 -7.95 17.13 -16.52
N ARG A 43 -8.07 17.04 -15.19
CA ARG A 43 -6.90 16.88 -14.30
C ARG A 43 -6.10 15.61 -14.61
N LEU A 44 -6.77 14.54 -15.01
CA LEU A 44 -6.11 13.30 -15.38
C LEU A 44 -5.46 13.40 -16.78
N LEU A 45 -6.13 14.02 -17.76
CA LEU A 45 -5.56 14.31 -19.07
C LEU A 45 -4.27 15.13 -18.95
N GLU A 46 -4.29 16.18 -18.13
CA GLU A 46 -3.11 17.01 -17.88
C GLU A 46 -1.93 16.19 -17.32
N ARG A 47 -2.19 15.33 -16.32
CA ARG A 47 -1.16 14.43 -15.77
C ARG A 47 -0.62 13.45 -16.79
N VAL A 48 -1.48 12.91 -17.64
CA VAL A 48 -1.07 11.99 -18.72
C VAL A 48 -0.21 12.73 -19.74
N ARG A 49 -0.56 13.96 -20.12
CA ARG A 49 0.24 14.76 -21.05
C ARG A 49 1.62 15.11 -20.49
N GLN A 50 1.71 15.35 -19.18
CA GLN A 50 2.98 15.69 -18.52
C GLN A 50 3.86 14.46 -18.23
N GLY A 51 3.27 13.30 -17.93
CA GLY A 51 4.02 12.15 -17.38
C GLY A 51 3.65 10.79 -17.99
N GLY A 52 2.90 10.76 -19.09
CA GLY A 52 2.39 9.55 -19.72
C GLY A 52 1.59 8.67 -18.75
N ALA A 53 1.70 7.35 -18.91
CA ALA A 53 1.07 6.37 -18.04
C ALA A 53 1.48 6.52 -16.56
N ALA A 54 2.71 6.96 -16.28
CA ALA A 54 3.20 7.17 -14.91
C ALA A 54 2.40 8.26 -14.18
N GLY A 55 1.81 9.24 -14.90
CA GLY A 55 0.96 10.28 -14.34
C GLY A 55 -0.32 9.76 -13.68
N LEU A 56 -0.75 8.52 -14.00
CA LEU A 56 -1.93 7.87 -13.45
C LEU A 56 -1.64 6.85 -12.35
N VAL A 57 -0.37 6.50 -12.13
CA VAL A 57 0.03 5.64 -11.03
C VAL A 57 -0.31 6.36 -9.72
N SER A 58 -1.02 5.67 -8.83
CA SER A 58 -1.31 6.20 -7.49
C SER A 58 -0.03 6.64 -6.79
N ARG A 59 0.02 7.92 -6.40
CA ARG A 59 1.16 8.50 -5.66
C ARG A 59 1.36 7.89 -4.27
N LYS A 60 0.37 7.13 -3.77
CA LYS A 60 0.48 6.37 -2.52
C LYS A 60 1.14 5.01 -2.71
N ARG A 61 1.22 4.51 -3.95
CA ARG A 61 1.84 3.22 -4.26
C ARG A 61 3.31 3.24 -3.82
N GLY A 62 3.73 2.21 -3.10
CA GLY A 62 5.09 2.10 -2.57
C GLY A 62 5.41 3.02 -1.38
N ARG A 63 4.47 3.90 -0.96
CA ARG A 63 4.68 4.76 0.21
C ARG A 63 4.11 4.10 1.47
N PRO A 64 4.81 4.17 2.61
CA PRO A 64 4.25 3.78 3.89
C PRO A 64 2.98 4.59 4.23
N SER A 65 2.08 4.00 5.02
CA SER A 65 0.89 4.71 5.52
C SER A 65 1.30 5.89 6.41
N ASN A 66 0.64 7.04 6.26
CA ASN A 66 0.84 8.20 7.15
C ASN A 66 0.50 7.90 8.62
N ARG A 67 -0.23 6.81 8.91
CA ARG A 67 -0.55 6.35 10.27
C ARG A 67 0.41 5.29 10.80
N ARG A 68 1.42 4.90 10.01
CA ARG A 68 2.40 3.89 10.41
C ARG A 68 3.30 4.48 11.48
N TYR A 69 3.67 3.67 12.46
CA TYR A 69 4.74 4.01 13.40
C TYR A 69 6.05 4.32 12.67
N GLY A 70 6.83 5.25 13.22
CA GLY A 70 8.15 5.59 12.70
C GLY A 70 9.11 4.39 12.71
N ASP A 71 10.12 4.42 11.84
CA ASP A 71 11.05 3.30 11.68
C ASP A 71 11.80 2.99 12.98
N ALA A 72 12.29 4.01 13.68
CA ALA A 72 12.98 3.83 14.97
C ALA A 72 12.14 3.06 16.02
N PHE A 73 10.86 3.39 16.15
CA PHE A 73 9.97 2.68 17.08
C PHE A 73 9.74 1.22 16.64
N ARG A 74 9.57 0.98 15.33
CA ARG A 74 9.40 -0.37 14.80
C ARG A 74 10.65 -1.22 15.03
N ASP A 75 11.82 -0.65 14.79
CA ASP A 75 13.09 -1.33 14.97
C ASP A 75 13.35 -1.65 16.44
N GLN A 76 13.01 -0.73 17.35
CA GLN A 76 13.03 -0.97 18.79
C GLN A 76 12.13 -2.16 19.17
N VAL A 77 10.87 -2.15 18.72
CA VAL A 77 9.91 -3.24 19.02
C VAL A 77 10.39 -4.58 18.47
N VAL A 78 10.87 -4.61 17.22
CA VAL A 78 11.36 -5.83 16.57
C VAL A 78 12.61 -6.37 17.25
N SER A 79 13.55 -5.50 17.62
CA SER A 79 14.78 -5.91 18.32
C SER A 79 14.44 -6.51 19.67
N LEU A 80 13.54 -5.87 20.41
CA LEU A 80 13.08 -6.36 21.70
C LEU A 80 12.40 -7.74 21.61
N VAL A 81 11.53 -7.93 20.61
CA VAL A 81 10.91 -9.24 20.37
C VAL A 81 11.95 -10.28 19.96
N ARG A 82 12.94 -9.92 19.14
CA ARG A 82 14.01 -10.83 18.72
C ARG A 82 14.88 -11.28 19.90
N GLU A 83 15.22 -10.35 20.79
CA GLU A 83 16.14 -10.60 21.91
C GLU A 83 15.45 -11.34 23.07
N GLN A 84 14.22 -10.95 23.41
CA GLN A 84 13.56 -11.41 24.64
C GLN A 84 12.38 -12.36 24.40
N TYR A 85 11.82 -12.39 23.19
CA TYR A 85 10.56 -13.08 22.88
C TYR A 85 10.61 -13.88 21.56
N SER A 86 11.78 -14.39 21.17
CA SER A 86 12.02 -15.02 19.86
C SER A 86 11.13 -16.24 19.54
N GLY A 87 10.60 -16.91 20.56
CA GLY A 87 9.67 -18.04 20.41
C GLY A 87 8.18 -17.66 20.51
N PHE A 88 7.86 -16.39 20.75
CA PHE A 88 6.48 -15.99 21.07
C PHE A 88 5.69 -15.71 19.81
N GLY A 89 4.41 -16.08 19.84
CA GLY A 89 3.45 -15.58 18.86
C GLY A 89 3.11 -14.11 19.08
N PRO A 90 2.58 -13.40 18.06
CA PRO A 90 2.24 -11.98 18.15
C PRO A 90 1.31 -11.63 19.31
N THR A 91 0.38 -12.52 19.68
CA THR A 91 -0.52 -12.30 20.81
C THR A 91 0.23 -12.22 22.13
N LEU A 92 1.06 -13.23 22.42
CA LEU A 92 1.81 -13.33 23.67
C LEU A 92 2.92 -12.27 23.73
N ALA A 93 3.62 -12.03 22.61
CA ALA A 93 4.62 -10.97 22.53
C ALA A 93 4.00 -9.59 22.84
N ARG A 94 2.79 -9.31 22.34
CA ARG A 94 2.07 -8.06 22.63
C ARG A 94 1.75 -7.90 24.12
N GLU A 95 1.33 -8.96 24.79
CA GLU A 95 1.03 -8.94 26.23
C GLU A 95 2.28 -8.57 27.03
N TYR A 96 3.40 -9.24 26.77
CA TYR A 96 4.67 -8.97 27.45
C TYR A 96 5.27 -7.60 27.11
N LEU A 97 5.11 -7.14 25.87
CA LEU A 97 5.48 -5.77 25.48
C LEU A 97 4.69 -4.72 26.25
N ALA A 98 3.39 -4.95 26.46
CA ALA A 98 2.55 -4.03 27.22
C ALA A 98 2.88 -4.06 28.71
N GLU A 99 3.08 -5.24 29.29
CA GLU A 99 3.30 -5.43 30.73
C GLU A 99 4.71 -5.02 31.18
N ARG A 100 5.75 -5.45 30.45
CA ARG A 100 7.15 -5.28 30.88
C ARG A 100 7.83 -4.04 30.30
N HIS A 101 7.32 -3.53 29.18
CA HIS A 101 7.97 -2.43 28.44
C HIS A 101 7.04 -1.23 28.22
N GLY A 102 5.78 -1.31 28.66
CA GLY A 102 4.79 -0.24 28.47
C GLY A 102 4.41 0.02 26.99
N ILE A 103 4.82 -0.86 26.07
CA ILE A 103 4.62 -0.69 24.65
C ILE A 103 3.25 -1.26 24.26
N ARG A 104 2.31 -0.37 23.93
CA ARG A 104 0.95 -0.75 23.51
C ARG A 104 0.80 -0.64 22.00
N VAL A 105 0.85 -1.78 21.32
CA VAL A 105 0.57 -1.90 19.88
C VAL A 105 -0.56 -2.91 19.64
N SER A 106 -1.30 -2.73 18.55
CA SER A 106 -2.32 -3.72 18.17
C SER A 106 -1.64 -5.05 17.78
N CYS A 107 -2.34 -6.17 18.00
CA CYS A 107 -1.81 -7.50 17.65
C CYS A 107 -1.50 -7.60 16.15
N GLU A 108 -2.36 -7.05 15.30
CA GLU A 108 -2.14 -7.04 13.84
C GLU A 108 -0.92 -6.21 13.44
N THR A 109 -0.71 -5.06 14.09
CA THR A 109 0.48 -4.24 13.83
C THR A 109 1.75 -4.98 14.22
N LEU A 110 1.78 -5.62 15.40
CA LEU A 110 2.93 -6.39 15.84
C LEU A 110 3.20 -7.58 14.93
N ARG A 111 2.15 -8.33 14.55
CA ARG A 111 2.23 -9.44 13.60
C ARG A 111 2.88 -9.01 12.29
N GLN A 112 2.45 -7.89 11.71
CA GLN A 112 3.04 -7.36 10.47
C GLN A 112 4.52 -6.97 10.65
N MET A 113 4.89 -6.35 11.77
CA MET A 113 6.29 -6.05 12.08
C MET A 113 7.12 -7.35 12.17
N MET A 114 6.62 -8.36 12.89
CA MET A 114 7.29 -9.65 13.05
C MET A 114 7.43 -10.40 11.73
N MET A 115 6.42 -10.35 10.85
CA MET A 115 6.49 -10.97 9.52
C MET A 115 7.55 -10.33 8.64
N VAL A 116 7.60 -8.99 8.58
CA VAL A 116 8.62 -8.26 7.82
C VAL A 116 10.02 -8.55 8.36
N ALA A 117 10.17 -8.72 9.68
CA ALA A 117 11.43 -9.07 10.33
C ALA A 117 11.82 -10.56 10.26
N GLY A 118 10.97 -11.41 9.64
CA GLY A 118 11.18 -12.85 9.56
C GLY A 118 11.02 -13.60 10.89
N LEU A 119 10.49 -12.95 11.94
CA LEU A 119 10.25 -13.52 13.27
C LEU A 119 8.95 -14.33 13.34
N TRP A 120 8.06 -14.15 12.35
CA TRP A 120 6.77 -14.84 12.32
C TRP A 120 6.35 -15.18 10.89
N LYS A 121 5.71 -16.33 10.72
CA LYS A 121 5.16 -16.78 9.43
C LYS A 121 3.65 -16.55 9.37
N ASP A 122 3.15 -16.24 8.18
CA ASP A 122 1.72 -16.08 7.97
C ASP A 122 0.96 -17.40 8.28
N ARG A 123 -0.32 -17.29 8.59
CA ARG A 123 -1.20 -18.41 8.97
C ARG A 123 -1.22 -19.50 7.89
N GLU A 124 -1.22 -19.13 6.62
CA GLU A 124 -1.23 -20.08 5.50
C GLU A 124 0.09 -20.87 5.42
N ALA A 125 1.23 -20.19 5.60
CA ALA A 125 2.54 -20.83 5.68
C ALA A 125 2.76 -21.73 6.92
N ARG A 126 1.84 -21.69 7.89
CA ARG A 126 1.84 -22.53 9.10
C ARG A 126 0.86 -23.70 9.02
N ARG A 127 0.06 -23.82 7.95
CA ARG A 127 -0.81 -25.00 7.79
C ARG A 127 0.04 -26.23 7.48
N PRO A 128 -0.21 -27.38 8.13
CA PRO A 128 0.43 -28.64 7.74
C PRO A 128 0.02 -28.99 6.30
N ARG A 129 0.96 -29.58 5.55
CA ARG A 129 0.73 -30.08 4.19
C ARG A 129 -0.19 -31.29 4.21
#